data_AF-A0A934LZG5-F1
#
_entry.id   AF-A0A934LZG5-F1
#
_cell.length_a   1.000
_cell.length_b   1.000
_cell.length_c   1.000
_cell.angle_alpha   90.00
_cell.angle_beta   90.00
_cell.angle_gamma   90.00
#
_symmetry.space_group_name_H-M   'P 1'
#
loop_
_entity.id
_entity.type
_entity.pdbx_description
1 polymer ?
#
loop_
_entity_poly.entity_id
_entity_poly.type
_entity_poly.pdbx_seq_one_letter_code
_entity_poly.pdbx_strand_id
1 'polypeptide(L)'
;MNDLEKYFRENTGNRIQKWMHYFDIYDRYFSRYRGTDVNVIELGVAHGGSLQMWKHYFGPKAKIYGVDINPHCKQLEEDRIKIFIGNQADRQFLKSITDAIPRIDILIDDGGHKMTQQINTFEVLFPHIDKNGIYLCEDAHTSYRRKCGGGYKKKGSFIEYGKNFIDYINAWHTRQPKKLNISDFTRSVYALHYYCGVIVIEKRPMETPYDLKTGVERVPYFDPSPRISIFKKLFGKKRR
;
A
#
# COMPACT_ATOMS: atom_id res chain seq x y z
N MET A 1 24.02 3.40 3.75
CA MET A 1 23.55 4.20 2.61
C MET A 1 23.32 3.25 1.46
N ASN A 2 22.07 3.07 1.05
CA ASN A 2 21.71 2.27 -0.12
C ASN A 2 21.95 3.05 -1.42
N ASP A 3 21.85 2.38 -2.57
CA ASP A 3 22.16 2.98 -3.88
C ASP A 3 21.23 4.15 -4.24
N LEU A 4 19.97 4.14 -3.81
CA LEU A 4 19.03 5.24 -4.05
C LEU A 4 19.42 6.48 -3.26
N GLU A 5 19.73 6.32 -1.97
CA GLU A 5 20.19 7.43 -1.14
C GLU A 5 21.53 8.00 -1.66
N LYS A 6 22.44 7.13 -2.12
CA LYS A 6 23.68 7.54 -2.76
C LYS A 6 23.40 8.39 -4.01
N TYR A 7 22.58 7.88 -4.93
CA TYR A 7 22.19 8.62 -6.14
C TYR A 7 21.59 9.98 -5.79
N PHE A 8 20.67 10.03 -4.82
CA PHE A 8 20.04 11.27 -4.39
C PHE A 8 21.04 12.31 -3.89
N ARG A 9 22.02 11.89 -3.07
CA ARG A 9 23.04 12.80 -2.51
C ARG A 9 24.05 13.27 -3.54
N GLU A 10 24.35 12.45 -4.54
CA GLU A 10 25.29 12.75 -5.62
C GLU A 10 24.61 13.43 -6.83
N ASN A 11 23.28 13.59 -6.81
CA ASN A 11 22.51 14.11 -7.93
C ASN A 11 22.84 15.57 -8.26
N THR A 12 23.36 15.80 -9.45
CA THR A 12 23.58 17.14 -10.04
C THR A 12 22.59 17.47 -11.17
N GLY A 13 21.65 16.56 -11.46
CA GLY A 13 20.67 16.69 -12.54
C GLY A 13 19.36 17.32 -12.08
N ASN A 14 18.25 16.79 -12.61
CA ASN A 14 16.91 17.24 -12.26
C ASN A 14 16.65 17.16 -10.76
N ARG A 15 15.92 18.15 -10.21
CA ARG A 15 15.67 18.22 -8.76
C ARG A 15 14.89 17.01 -8.28
N ILE A 16 15.35 16.44 -7.16
CA ILE A 16 14.68 15.38 -6.40
C ILE A 16 14.36 15.94 -5.02
N GLN A 17 13.16 15.66 -4.52
CA GLN A 17 12.77 15.97 -3.14
C GLN A 17 12.17 14.70 -2.55
N LYS A 18 12.78 14.18 -1.48
CA LYS A 18 12.31 13.02 -0.74
C LYS A 18 12.63 13.18 0.74
N TRP A 19 11.92 12.47 1.61
CA TRP A 19 12.28 12.34 3.01
C TRP A 19 13.40 11.30 3.16
N MET A 20 14.44 11.62 3.94
CA MET A 20 15.62 10.74 4.02
C MET A 20 15.29 9.34 4.53
N HIS A 21 14.34 9.20 5.45
CA HIS A 21 13.95 7.91 5.98
C HIS A 21 13.08 7.07 5.03
N TYR A 22 12.71 7.60 3.85
CA TYR A 22 11.99 6.81 2.84
C TYR A 22 12.94 5.91 2.03
N PHE A 23 14.24 6.24 1.94
CA PHE A 23 15.18 5.50 1.10
C PHE A 23 15.33 4.02 1.50
N ASP A 24 15.38 3.71 2.78
CA ASP A 24 15.42 2.33 3.26
C ASP A 24 14.13 1.56 2.95
N ILE A 25 12.99 2.26 2.91
CA ILE A 25 11.70 1.68 2.53
C ILE A 25 11.71 1.33 1.05
N TYR A 26 12.14 2.26 0.18
CA TYR A 26 12.24 1.98 -1.26
C TYR A 26 13.17 0.80 -1.53
N ASP A 27 14.39 0.82 -1.00
CA ASP A 27 15.39 -0.21 -1.27
C ASP A 27 14.87 -1.60 -0.86
N ARG A 28 14.24 -1.69 0.32
CA ARG A 28 13.62 -2.93 0.82
C ARG A 28 12.61 -3.54 -0.14
N TYR A 29 11.71 -2.75 -0.72
CA TYR A 29 10.62 -3.28 -1.56
C TYR A 29 10.97 -3.33 -3.05
N PHE A 30 11.87 -2.45 -3.51
CA PHE A 30 12.15 -2.25 -4.93
C PHE A 30 13.40 -2.99 -5.42
N SER A 31 14.33 -3.36 -4.53
CA SER A 31 15.58 -4.04 -4.90
C SER A 31 15.39 -5.30 -5.74
N ARG A 32 14.31 -6.07 -5.51
CA ARG A 32 14.00 -7.29 -6.28
C ARG A 32 13.67 -7.05 -7.77
N TYR A 33 13.39 -5.81 -8.16
CA TYR A 33 13.05 -5.45 -9.54
C TYR A 33 14.27 -4.92 -10.33
N ARG A 34 15.46 -4.88 -9.71
CA ARG A 34 16.66 -4.41 -10.40
C ARG A 34 17.06 -5.39 -11.50
N GLY A 35 17.36 -4.86 -12.68
CA GLY A 35 17.75 -5.63 -13.87
C GLY A 35 16.58 -6.32 -14.59
N THR A 36 15.35 -6.18 -14.10
CA THR A 36 14.15 -6.75 -14.74
C THR A 36 13.52 -5.73 -15.70
N ASP A 37 12.53 -6.16 -16.48
CA ASP A 37 11.73 -5.31 -17.38
C ASP A 37 10.61 -4.54 -16.63
N VAL A 38 10.87 -4.14 -15.38
CA VAL A 38 9.88 -3.52 -14.48
C VAL A 38 9.23 -2.27 -15.09
N ASN A 39 7.91 -2.18 -14.97
CA ASN A 39 7.12 -1.00 -15.29
C ASN A 39 6.74 -0.28 -13.99
N VAL A 40 7.26 0.93 -13.83
CA VAL A 40 7.04 1.76 -12.64
C VAL A 40 6.17 2.94 -13.02
N ILE A 41 5.10 3.17 -12.28
CA ILE A 41 4.29 4.39 -12.38
C ILE A 41 4.55 5.23 -11.14
N GLU A 42 4.87 6.51 -11.32
CA GLU A 42 4.92 7.52 -10.25
C GLU A 42 3.93 8.63 -10.57
N LEU A 43 2.96 8.85 -9.67
CA LEU A 43 2.12 10.03 -9.67
C LEU A 43 2.85 11.14 -8.93
N GLY A 44 2.96 12.31 -9.54
CA GLY A 44 3.83 13.40 -9.11
C GLY A 44 5.18 13.33 -9.82
N VAL A 45 5.38 14.18 -10.83
CA VAL A 45 6.64 14.26 -11.57
C VAL A 45 7.48 15.44 -11.06
N ALA A 46 6.85 16.58 -10.82
CA ALA A 46 7.53 17.83 -10.48
C ALA A 46 8.67 18.16 -11.47
N HIS A 47 9.93 18.04 -11.04
CA HIS A 47 11.11 18.27 -11.89
C HIS A 47 11.69 16.99 -12.52
N GLY A 48 11.09 15.82 -12.31
CA GLY A 48 11.44 14.57 -12.99
C GLY A 48 12.70 13.87 -12.48
N GLY A 49 13.36 14.39 -11.45
CA GLY A 49 14.58 13.77 -10.93
C GLY A 49 14.33 12.39 -10.31
N SER A 50 13.17 12.17 -9.66
CA SER A 50 12.80 10.84 -9.13
C SER A 50 12.64 9.83 -10.26
N LEU A 51 12.04 10.22 -11.39
CA LEU A 51 11.90 9.35 -12.56
C LEU A 51 13.27 8.89 -13.10
N GLN A 52 14.24 9.81 -13.16
CA GLN A 52 15.62 9.47 -13.55
C GLN A 52 16.31 8.59 -12.51
N MET A 53 16.07 8.83 -11.23
CA MET A 53 16.57 7.97 -10.14
C MET A 53 16.01 6.54 -10.27
N TRP A 54 14.71 6.38 -10.49
CA TRP A 54 14.09 5.06 -10.72
C TRP A 54 14.67 4.38 -11.97
N LYS A 55 14.75 5.11 -13.09
CA LYS A 55 15.35 4.63 -14.34
C LYS A 55 16.78 4.12 -14.13
N HIS A 56 17.58 4.82 -13.34
CA HIS A 56 18.94 4.42 -12.99
C HIS A 56 18.96 3.19 -12.09
N TYR A 57 18.21 3.22 -11.00
CA TYR A 57 18.19 2.17 -9.98
C TYR A 57 17.74 0.81 -10.52
N PHE A 58 16.67 0.79 -11.31
CA PHE A 58 16.13 -0.46 -11.88
C PHE A 58 16.91 -0.98 -13.09
N GLY A 59 17.67 -0.11 -13.77
CA GLY A 59 18.56 -0.50 -14.86
C GLY A 59 17.92 -0.43 -16.26
N PRO A 60 18.57 -1.01 -17.28
CA PRO A 60 18.33 -0.67 -18.68
C PRO A 60 17.01 -1.17 -19.26
N LYS A 61 16.38 -2.18 -18.64
CA LYS A 61 15.12 -2.76 -19.12
C LYS A 61 13.88 -2.10 -18.52
N ALA A 62 14.05 -1.29 -17.47
CA ALA A 62 12.95 -0.66 -16.77
C ALA A 62 12.28 0.42 -17.62
N LYS A 63 10.96 0.53 -17.50
CA LYS A 63 10.13 1.59 -18.09
C LYS A 63 9.48 2.38 -16.97
N ILE A 64 9.67 3.69 -17.00
CA ILE A 64 9.16 4.62 -15.99
C ILE A 64 8.05 5.46 -16.62
N TYR A 65 6.94 5.56 -15.92
CA TYR A 65 5.77 6.31 -16.33
C TYR A 65 5.46 7.37 -15.28
N GLY A 66 5.61 8.64 -15.65
CA GLY A 66 5.23 9.77 -14.79
C GLY A 66 3.80 10.23 -15.05
N VAL A 67 3.10 10.67 -14.02
CA VAL A 67 1.79 11.31 -14.13
C VAL A 67 1.81 12.64 -13.39
N ASP A 68 1.53 13.74 -14.09
CA ASP A 68 1.47 15.07 -13.48
C ASP A 68 0.35 15.92 -14.09
N ILE A 69 -0.19 16.84 -13.30
CA ILE A 69 -1.19 17.80 -13.78
C ILE A 69 -0.54 18.94 -14.57
N ASN A 70 0.74 19.23 -14.32
CA ASN A 70 1.46 20.31 -14.99
C ASN A 70 1.88 19.88 -16.41
N PRO A 71 1.33 20.49 -17.47
CA PRO A 71 1.66 20.11 -18.84
C PRO A 71 3.14 20.29 -19.19
N HIS A 72 3.85 21.18 -18.49
CA HIS A 72 5.28 21.39 -18.71
C HIS A 72 6.13 20.19 -18.29
N CYS A 73 5.63 19.29 -17.44
CA CYS A 73 6.34 18.05 -17.13
C CYS A 73 6.55 17.18 -18.37
N LYS A 74 5.75 17.34 -19.43
CA LYS A 74 5.91 16.62 -20.70
C LYS A 74 7.30 16.82 -21.33
N GLN A 75 7.95 17.96 -21.09
CA GLN A 75 9.30 18.23 -21.59
C GLN A 75 10.39 17.35 -20.94
N LEU A 76 10.07 16.68 -19.83
CA LEU A 76 10.97 15.80 -19.08
C LEU A 76 10.93 14.35 -19.59
N GLU A 77 10.17 14.06 -20.65
CA GLU A 77 10.21 12.75 -21.29
C GLU A 77 11.58 12.49 -21.91
N GLU A 78 12.02 11.23 -21.82
CA GLU A 78 13.26 10.76 -22.41
C GLU A 78 13.15 9.26 -22.70
N ASP A 79 14.20 8.64 -23.23
CA ASP A 79 14.23 7.19 -23.41
C ASP A 79 13.80 6.46 -22.12
N ARG A 80 12.83 5.56 -22.24
CA ARG A 80 12.21 4.79 -21.14
C ARG A 80 11.46 5.60 -20.08
N ILE A 81 11.33 6.92 -20.22
CA ILE A 81 10.48 7.76 -19.37
C ILE A 81 9.37 8.37 -20.20
N LYS A 82 8.13 7.94 -19.95
CA LYS A 82 6.93 8.49 -20.58
C LYS A 82 6.09 9.22 -19.54
N ILE A 83 5.55 10.38 -19.90
CA ILE A 83 4.78 11.23 -18.99
C ILE A 83 3.37 11.42 -19.55
N PHE A 84 2.37 11.17 -18.69
CA PHE A 84 0.97 11.44 -18.94
C PHE A 84 0.56 12.72 -18.22
N ILE A 85 -0.09 13.62 -18.93
CA ILE A 85 -0.57 14.88 -18.37
C ILE A 85 -2.04 14.73 -18.00
N GLY A 86 -2.35 14.90 -16.72
CA GLY A 86 -3.71 14.88 -16.21
C GLY A 86 -3.80 14.90 -14.69
N ASN A 87 -5.03 15.00 -14.21
CA ASN A 87 -5.30 15.18 -12.79
C ASN A 87 -5.60 13.84 -12.13
N GLN A 88 -4.82 13.42 -11.12
CA GLN A 88 -5.12 12.18 -10.38
C GLN A 88 -6.46 12.21 -9.60
N ALA A 89 -7.08 13.39 -9.42
CA ALA A 89 -8.43 13.47 -8.89
C ALA A 89 -9.50 13.02 -9.91
N ASP A 90 -9.17 13.00 -11.20
CA ASP A 90 -10.06 12.54 -12.27
C ASP A 90 -9.90 11.03 -12.48
N ARG A 91 -10.96 10.29 -12.11
CA ARG A 91 -10.98 8.83 -12.23
C ARG A 91 -11.03 8.35 -13.69
N GLN A 92 -11.60 9.13 -14.61
CA GLN A 92 -11.62 8.77 -16.03
C GLN A 92 -10.21 8.88 -16.62
N PHE A 93 -9.48 9.93 -16.25
CA PHE A 93 -8.06 10.06 -16.58
C PHE A 93 -7.24 8.91 -15.99
N LEU A 94 -7.39 8.58 -14.70
CA LEU A 94 -6.67 7.45 -14.12
C LEU A 94 -6.97 6.13 -14.85
N LYS A 95 -8.21 5.92 -15.30
CA LYS A 95 -8.58 4.75 -16.11
C LYS A 95 -7.90 4.75 -17.48
N SER A 96 -7.75 5.91 -18.14
CA SER A 96 -7.04 5.95 -19.43
C SER A 96 -5.55 5.57 -19.29
N ILE A 97 -4.94 5.75 -18.11
CA ILE A 97 -3.60 5.26 -17.81
C ILE A 97 -3.54 3.74 -17.81
N THR A 98 -4.54 3.05 -17.24
CA THR A 98 -4.59 1.59 -17.22
C THR A 98 -4.74 0.99 -18.60
N ASP A 99 -5.39 1.71 -19.53
CA ASP A 99 -5.54 1.29 -20.91
C ASP A 99 -4.26 1.51 -21.73
N ALA A 100 -3.46 2.52 -21.36
CA ALA A 100 -2.24 2.89 -22.07
C ALA A 100 -0.98 2.14 -21.62
N ILE A 101 -0.97 1.57 -20.41
CA ILE A 101 0.18 0.89 -19.82
C ILE A 101 -0.14 -0.61 -19.68
N PRO A 102 0.65 -1.51 -20.30
CA PRO A 102 0.28 -2.92 -20.40
C PRO A 102 0.38 -3.69 -19.07
N ARG A 103 1.25 -3.25 -18.17
CA ARG A 103 1.55 -3.91 -16.88
C ARG A 103 2.06 -2.87 -15.89
N ILE A 104 1.63 -2.96 -14.64
CA ILE A 104 2.08 -2.07 -13.56
C ILE A 104 2.75 -2.96 -12.50
N ASP A 105 4.07 -2.94 -12.40
CA ASP A 105 4.79 -3.74 -11.40
C ASP A 105 4.94 -2.98 -10.09
N ILE A 106 5.17 -1.67 -10.18
CA ILE A 106 5.28 -0.76 -9.04
C ILE A 106 4.41 0.47 -9.32
N LEU A 107 3.53 0.80 -8.37
CA LEU A 107 2.76 2.04 -8.37
C LEU A 107 3.16 2.90 -7.16
N ILE A 108 3.69 4.08 -7.42
CA ILE A 108 4.07 5.09 -6.43
C ILE A 108 3.07 6.26 -6.52
N ASP A 109 2.42 6.60 -5.41
CA ASP A 109 1.58 7.79 -5.28
C ASP A 109 2.31 8.85 -4.45
N ASP A 110 2.97 9.79 -5.14
CA ASP A 110 3.69 10.94 -4.60
C ASP A 110 3.16 12.26 -5.21
N GLY A 111 1.85 12.29 -5.48
CA GLY A 111 1.24 13.37 -6.26
C GLY A 111 0.76 14.57 -5.41
N GLY A 112 -0.51 14.95 -5.53
CA GLY A 112 -1.04 16.16 -4.86
C GLY A 112 -1.31 16.04 -3.35
N HIS A 113 -1.21 14.82 -2.79
CA HIS A 113 -1.41 14.48 -1.37
C HIS A 113 -2.73 14.99 -0.75
N LYS A 114 -3.77 15.21 -1.55
CA LYS A 114 -5.14 15.38 -1.05
C LYS A 114 -5.77 14.01 -0.83
N MET A 115 -6.61 13.90 0.18
CA MET A 115 -7.17 12.59 0.58
C MET A 115 -7.96 11.92 -0.55
N THR A 116 -8.75 12.72 -1.27
CA THR A 116 -9.51 12.23 -2.43
C THR A 116 -8.61 11.77 -3.57
N GLN A 117 -7.46 12.41 -3.77
CA GLN A 117 -6.49 12.06 -4.79
C GLN A 117 -5.80 10.71 -4.48
N GLN A 118 -5.35 10.51 -3.24
CA GLN A 118 -4.73 9.25 -2.83
C GLN A 118 -5.73 8.08 -2.85
N ILE A 119 -6.96 8.32 -2.37
CA ILE A 119 -8.03 7.32 -2.41
C ILE A 119 -8.40 6.97 -3.87
N ASN A 120 -8.57 7.96 -4.75
CA ASN A 120 -8.88 7.70 -6.17
C ASN A 120 -7.77 6.91 -6.86
N THR A 121 -6.51 7.27 -6.62
CA THR A 121 -5.34 6.56 -7.17
C THR A 121 -5.36 5.10 -6.75
N PHE A 122 -5.51 4.84 -5.45
CA PHE A 122 -5.61 3.49 -4.93
C PHE A 122 -6.79 2.74 -5.57
N GLU A 123 -8.00 3.27 -5.51
CA GLU A 123 -9.18 2.55 -6.00
C GLU A 123 -9.18 2.26 -7.50
N VAL A 124 -8.57 3.13 -8.32
CA VAL A 124 -8.58 2.97 -9.78
C VAL A 124 -7.38 2.18 -10.27
N LEU A 125 -6.17 2.42 -9.73
CA LEU A 125 -4.95 1.82 -10.28
C LEU A 125 -4.49 0.57 -9.53
N PHE A 126 -4.76 0.45 -8.22
CA PHE A 126 -4.35 -0.71 -7.42
C PHE A 126 -4.83 -2.07 -7.99
N PRO A 127 -6.08 -2.20 -8.50
CA PRO A 127 -6.53 -3.44 -9.11
C PRO A 127 -5.68 -3.88 -10.30
N HIS A 128 -5.06 -2.94 -11.03
CA HIS A 128 -4.27 -3.18 -12.24
C HIS A 128 -2.78 -3.44 -11.97
N ILE A 129 -2.33 -3.31 -10.72
CA ILE A 129 -0.98 -3.73 -10.32
C ILE A 129 -0.84 -5.25 -10.51
N ASP A 130 0.31 -5.68 -11.03
CA ASP A 130 0.69 -7.07 -11.18
C ASP A 130 0.43 -7.87 -9.88
N LYS A 131 0.15 -9.17 -10.04
CA LYS A 131 -0.17 -10.05 -8.91
C LYS A 131 0.94 -10.13 -7.87
N ASN A 132 2.18 -9.85 -8.24
CA ASN A 132 3.33 -9.77 -7.35
C ASN A 132 3.89 -8.34 -7.25
N GLY A 133 3.12 -7.33 -7.64
CA GLY A 133 3.55 -5.93 -7.66
C GLY A 133 3.47 -5.25 -6.29
N ILE A 134 3.90 -3.99 -6.27
CA ILE A 134 3.93 -3.14 -5.08
C ILE A 134 3.11 -1.87 -5.31
N TYR A 135 2.29 -1.52 -4.34
CA TYR A 135 1.77 -0.15 -4.19
C TYR A 135 2.51 0.54 -3.04
N LEU A 136 2.95 1.77 -3.28
CA LEU A 136 3.58 2.63 -2.27
C LEU A 136 2.93 4.01 -2.34
N CYS A 137 2.41 4.49 -1.21
CA CYS A 137 1.87 5.83 -1.09
C CYS A 137 2.77 6.68 -0.19
N GLU A 138 3.26 7.79 -0.72
CA GLU A 138 4.07 8.76 0.01
C GLU A 138 3.21 9.81 0.72
N ASP A 139 3.84 10.48 1.68
CA ASP A 139 3.27 11.61 2.39
C ASP A 139 1.88 11.38 3.00
N ALA A 140 1.63 10.15 3.46
CA ALA A 140 0.40 9.77 4.15
C ALA A 140 0.14 10.61 5.42
N HIS A 141 1.18 11.22 5.98
CA HIS A 141 1.10 12.17 7.10
C HIS A 141 0.25 13.42 6.78
N THR A 142 0.06 13.74 5.49
CA THR A 142 -0.88 14.80 5.06
C THR A 142 -2.33 14.50 5.44
N SER A 143 -2.65 13.24 5.76
CA SER A 143 -3.94 12.83 6.36
C SER A 143 -4.29 13.53 7.65
N TYR A 144 -3.32 14.13 8.34
CA TYR A 144 -3.56 14.89 9.56
C TYR A 144 -3.75 16.40 9.31
N ARG A 145 -3.63 16.87 8.05
CA ARG A 145 -3.68 18.29 7.69
C ARG A 145 -5.05 18.67 7.13
N ARG A 146 -5.71 19.65 7.77
CA ARG A 146 -7.03 20.16 7.32
C ARG A 146 -7.04 20.62 5.86
N LYS A 147 -5.96 21.28 5.41
CA LYS A 147 -5.79 21.79 4.03
C LYS A 147 -5.78 20.69 2.95
N CYS A 148 -5.41 19.46 3.33
CA CYS A 148 -5.39 18.30 2.43
C CYS A 148 -6.71 17.52 2.45
N GLY A 149 -7.70 17.98 3.21
CA GLY A 149 -8.96 17.25 3.47
C GLY A 149 -8.88 16.34 4.72
N GLY A 150 -7.74 16.29 5.39
CA GLY A 150 -7.47 15.44 6.55
C GLY A 150 -7.86 16.02 7.92
N GLY A 151 -7.42 15.33 8.97
CA GLY A 151 -7.59 15.60 10.40
C GLY A 151 -7.41 14.32 11.22
N TYR A 152 -6.98 14.42 12.48
CA TYR A 152 -6.84 13.24 13.35
C TYR A 152 -8.17 12.48 13.45
N LYS A 153 -8.16 11.18 13.11
CA LYS A 153 -9.34 10.30 13.03
C LYS A 153 -10.46 10.82 12.11
N LYS A 154 -10.15 11.73 11.18
CA LYS A 154 -11.16 12.25 10.27
C LYS A 154 -11.54 11.18 9.25
N LYS A 155 -12.82 10.82 9.23
CA LYS A 155 -13.41 9.94 8.21
C LYS A 155 -13.13 10.51 6.82
N GLY A 156 -12.69 9.65 5.90
CA GLY A 156 -12.33 10.03 4.54
C GLY A 156 -10.91 10.58 4.38
N SER A 157 -10.10 10.64 5.45
CA SER A 157 -8.65 10.77 5.29
C SER A 157 -8.05 9.45 4.79
N PHE A 158 -6.92 9.52 4.09
CA PHE A 158 -6.28 8.34 3.51
C PHE A 158 -5.79 7.37 4.59
N ILE A 159 -5.30 7.86 5.74
CA ILE A 159 -4.98 6.99 6.88
C ILE A 159 -6.22 6.25 7.41
N GLU A 160 -7.34 6.92 7.63
CA GLU A 160 -8.55 6.23 8.11
C GLU A 160 -9.15 5.29 7.05
N TYR A 161 -9.03 5.65 5.77
CA TYR A 161 -9.37 4.76 4.66
C TYR A 161 -8.49 3.50 4.66
N GLY A 162 -7.17 3.69 4.75
CA GLY A 162 -6.20 2.61 4.73
C GLY A 162 -6.27 1.70 5.95
N LYS A 163 -6.73 2.17 7.12
CA LYS A 163 -6.94 1.30 8.29
C LYS A 163 -7.90 0.13 8.01
N ASN A 164 -8.88 0.32 7.12
CA ASN A 164 -9.79 -0.77 6.74
C ASN A 164 -9.07 -1.92 6.04
N PHE A 165 -7.90 -1.68 5.45
CA PHE A 165 -7.10 -2.74 4.81
C PHE A 165 -6.71 -3.84 5.82
N ILE A 166 -6.51 -3.48 7.08
CA ILE A 166 -6.19 -4.42 8.17
C ILE A 166 -7.33 -5.43 8.36
N ASP A 167 -8.57 -4.95 8.31
CA ASP A 167 -9.74 -5.83 8.36
C ASP A 167 -9.84 -6.67 7.07
N TYR A 168 -9.57 -6.07 5.90
CA TYR A 168 -9.71 -6.76 4.62
C TYR A 168 -8.78 -7.96 4.45
N ILE A 169 -7.53 -7.88 4.92
CA ILE A 169 -6.61 -9.04 4.88
C ILE A 169 -7.02 -10.16 5.86
N ASN A 170 -7.79 -9.82 6.89
CA ASN A 170 -8.30 -10.77 7.89
C ASN A 170 -9.71 -11.27 7.60
N ALA A 171 -10.29 -10.91 6.44
CA ALA A 171 -11.70 -11.18 6.15
C ALA A 171 -12.06 -12.68 6.17
N TRP A 172 -11.12 -13.60 5.92
CA TRP A 172 -11.36 -15.04 6.05
C TRP A 172 -11.71 -15.50 7.48
N HIS A 173 -11.33 -14.72 8.50
CA HIS A 173 -11.55 -15.08 9.90
C HIS A 173 -12.83 -14.49 10.50
N THR A 174 -13.57 -13.66 9.75
CA THR A 174 -14.78 -13.04 10.28
C THR A 174 -15.93 -14.04 10.39
N ARG A 175 -16.66 -13.97 11.51
CA ARG A 175 -17.96 -14.64 11.70
C ARG A 175 -19.13 -13.75 11.27
N GLN A 176 -18.86 -12.59 10.68
CA GLN A 176 -19.85 -11.60 10.26
C GLN A 176 -19.67 -11.28 8.76
N PRO A 177 -19.87 -12.26 7.85
CA PRO A 177 -19.58 -12.09 6.43
C PRO A 177 -20.37 -10.95 5.80
N LYS A 178 -21.60 -10.68 6.27
CA LYS A 178 -22.41 -9.53 5.78
C LYS A 178 -21.77 -8.15 6.05
N LYS A 179 -20.82 -8.03 6.99
CA LYS A 179 -20.13 -6.78 7.34
C LYS A 179 -18.71 -6.70 6.80
N LEU A 180 -18.03 -7.84 6.69
CA LEU A 180 -16.67 -7.95 6.18
C LEU A 180 -16.63 -9.07 5.16
N ASN A 181 -16.72 -8.70 3.88
CA ASN A 181 -16.70 -9.64 2.77
C ASN A 181 -15.26 -10.00 2.38
N ILE A 182 -15.03 -11.24 1.98
CA ILE A 182 -13.82 -11.62 1.25
C ILE A 182 -13.90 -10.94 -0.12
N SER A 183 -12.94 -10.06 -0.39
CA SER A 183 -12.89 -9.25 -1.62
C SER A 183 -11.66 -9.60 -2.46
N ASP A 184 -11.53 -8.99 -3.63
CA ASP A 184 -10.30 -9.08 -4.44
C ASP A 184 -9.08 -8.60 -3.66
N PHE A 185 -9.25 -7.60 -2.78
CA PHE A 185 -8.19 -7.15 -1.89
C PHE A 185 -7.73 -8.28 -0.96
N THR A 186 -8.67 -8.98 -0.30
CA THR A 186 -8.37 -10.14 0.55
C THR A 186 -7.59 -11.21 -0.23
N ARG A 187 -7.96 -11.47 -1.48
CA ARG A 187 -7.37 -12.51 -2.34
C ARG A 187 -6.06 -12.11 -3.02
N SER A 188 -5.66 -10.84 -2.97
CA SER A 188 -4.51 -10.34 -3.73
C SER A 188 -3.46 -9.60 -2.90
N VAL A 189 -3.69 -9.41 -1.60
CA VAL A 189 -2.76 -8.68 -0.71
C VAL A 189 -2.09 -9.62 0.26
N TYR A 190 -0.77 -9.67 0.19
CA TYR A 190 0.06 -10.47 1.07
C TYR A 190 0.33 -9.78 2.41
N ALA A 191 0.71 -8.50 2.35
CA ALA A 191 1.16 -7.76 3.53
C ALA A 191 0.89 -6.26 3.39
N LEU A 192 0.72 -5.63 4.54
CA LEU A 192 0.56 -4.18 4.70
C LEU A 192 1.67 -3.67 5.61
N HIS A 193 2.32 -2.59 5.20
CA HIS A 193 3.39 -1.97 5.99
C HIS A 193 3.12 -0.48 6.14
N TYR A 194 2.98 -0.03 7.39
CA TYR A 194 2.78 1.37 7.73
C TYR A 194 4.06 1.92 8.36
N TYR A 195 4.68 2.88 7.66
CA TYR A 195 5.83 3.63 8.14
C TYR A 195 5.42 5.07 8.43
N CYS A 196 6.30 5.84 9.08
CA CYS A 196 6.07 7.26 9.26
C CYS A 196 6.03 7.98 7.90
N GLY A 197 4.83 8.28 7.41
CA GLY A 197 4.59 8.98 6.15
C GLY A 197 4.42 8.09 4.92
N VAL A 198 4.64 6.77 5.01
CA VAL A 198 4.54 5.85 3.86
C VAL A 198 3.64 4.66 4.19
N ILE A 199 2.81 4.25 3.23
CA ILE A 199 2.09 2.97 3.26
C ILE A 199 2.56 2.14 2.08
N VAL A 200 2.96 0.89 2.35
CA VAL A 200 3.30 -0.09 1.32
C VAL A 200 2.32 -1.26 1.38
N ILE A 201 1.85 -1.70 0.22
CA ILE A 201 1.00 -2.88 0.06
C ILE A 201 1.70 -3.84 -0.90
N GLU A 202 2.01 -5.04 -0.41
CA GLU A 202 2.59 -6.11 -1.22
C GLU A 202 1.47 -6.98 -1.80
N LYS A 203 1.42 -7.12 -3.13
CA LYS A 203 0.50 -8.05 -3.77
C LYS A 203 1.11 -9.44 -3.86
N ARG A 204 0.25 -10.44 -3.69
CA ARG A 204 0.48 -11.86 -4.00
C ARG A 204 -0.89 -12.54 -4.14
N PRO A 205 -1.05 -13.55 -5.01
CA PRO A 205 -2.21 -14.43 -4.91
C PRO A 205 -2.30 -15.05 -3.51
N MET A 206 -3.45 -14.88 -2.86
CA MET A 206 -3.69 -15.38 -1.52
C MET A 206 -4.83 -16.40 -1.53
N GLU A 207 -4.64 -17.46 -0.75
CA GLU A 207 -5.60 -18.53 -0.53
C GLU A 207 -6.17 -18.43 0.88
N THR A 208 -7.30 -19.11 1.11
CA THR A 208 -7.90 -19.20 2.45
C THR A 208 -6.89 -19.81 3.43
N PRO A 209 -6.57 -19.11 4.55
CA PRO A 209 -5.66 -19.65 5.56
C PRO A 209 -6.22 -20.94 6.18
N TYR A 210 -5.34 -21.90 6.45
CA TYR A 210 -5.66 -23.11 7.20
C TYR A 210 -4.63 -23.35 8.31
N ASP A 211 -5.07 -23.98 9.39
CA ASP A 211 -4.21 -24.37 10.51
C ASP A 211 -3.79 -25.84 10.36
N LEU A 212 -2.53 -26.14 10.68
CA LEU A 212 -1.97 -27.49 10.69
C LEU A 212 -1.15 -27.67 11.96
N LYS A 213 -1.42 -28.74 12.71
CA LYS A 213 -0.66 -29.10 13.90
C LYS A 213 0.32 -30.23 13.60
N THR A 214 1.55 -30.10 14.09
CA THR A 214 2.59 -31.13 14.02
C THR A 214 3.26 -31.27 15.40
N GLY A 215 3.85 -32.45 15.68
CA GLY A 215 4.46 -32.76 16.98
C GLY A 215 3.52 -33.49 17.94
N VAL A 216 3.96 -33.64 19.19
CA VAL A 216 3.21 -34.36 20.24
C VAL A 216 2.65 -33.36 21.24
N GLU A 217 1.35 -33.43 21.52
CA GLU A 217 0.72 -32.64 22.58
C GLU A 217 1.26 -33.08 23.95
N ARG A 218 2.03 -32.20 24.61
CA ARG A 218 2.60 -32.44 25.95
C ARG A 218 1.89 -31.71 27.07
N VAL A 219 1.13 -30.68 26.73
CA VAL A 219 0.41 -29.85 27.69
C VAL A 219 -1.07 -30.21 27.62
N PRO A 220 -1.68 -30.68 28.72
CA PRO A 220 -3.11 -30.96 28.72
C PRO A 220 -3.90 -29.65 28.54
N TYR A 221 -5.07 -29.76 27.91
CA TYR A 221 -5.98 -28.62 27.78
C TYR A 221 -6.31 -28.05 29.17
N PHE A 222 -6.12 -26.73 29.32
CA PHE A 222 -6.48 -25.98 30.51
C PHE A 222 -7.66 -25.07 30.15
N ASP A 223 -8.80 -25.29 30.80
CA ASP A 223 -9.95 -24.38 30.71
C ASP A 223 -9.78 -23.29 31.78
N PRO A 224 -9.50 -22.02 31.39
CA PRO A 224 -9.36 -20.92 32.34
C PRO A 224 -10.71 -20.42 32.85
N SER A 225 -11.83 -20.96 32.36
CA SER A 225 -13.16 -20.60 32.85
C SER A 225 -13.23 -20.86 34.36
N PRO A 226 -13.60 -19.87 35.18
CA PRO A 226 -13.80 -20.12 36.59
C PRO A 226 -14.83 -21.23 36.72
N ARG A 227 -14.47 -22.33 37.40
CA ARG A 227 -15.45 -23.35 37.79
C ARG A 227 -16.49 -22.62 38.62
N ILE A 228 -17.61 -22.24 38.01
CA ILE A 228 -18.78 -21.81 38.74
C ILE A 228 -19.14 -23.02 39.58
N SER A 229 -18.76 -22.98 40.86
CA SER A 229 -19.20 -23.92 41.88
C SER A 229 -20.70 -23.74 41.96
N ILE A 230 -21.43 -24.51 41.15
CA ILE A 230 -22.86 -24.71 41.33
C ILE A 230 -22.96 -25.40 42.69
N PHE A 231 -23.25 -24.61 43.73
CA PHE A 231 -23.75 -25.05 45.00
C PHE A 231 -25.18 -25.62 44.79
N LYS A 232 -25.30 -26.65 43.95
CA LYS A 232 -26.41 -27.63 43.95
C LYS A 232 -26.06 -28.68 45.00
N LYS A 233 -26.05 -28.26 46.27
CA LYS A 233 -26.14 -29.18 47.42
C LYS A 233 -26.43 -28.42 48.71
N LEU A 234 -27.55 -27.68 48.73
CA LEU A 234 -28.29 -27.40 49.97
C LEU A 234 -29.79 -27.48 49.68
N PHE A 235 -30.22 -28.60 49.09
CA PHE A 235 -31.53 -29.14 49.42
C PHE A 235 -31.42 -29.72 50.83
N GLY A 236 -32.06 -29.06 51.78
CA GLY A 236 -32.20 -29.52 53.16
C GLY A 236 -33.47 -28.94 53.77
N LYS A 237 -34.62 -29.50 53.38
CA LYS A 237 -35.90 -29.54 54.11
C LYS A 237 -35.89 -28.95 55.54
N LYS A 238 -36.84 -28.05 55.81
CA LYS A 238 -37.88 -28.09 56.89
C LYS A 238 -38.63 -26.74 56.81
N ARG A 239 -39.93 -26.65 56.49
CA ARG A 239 -41.12 -27.14 57.23
C ARG A 239 -40.97 -26.98 58.75
N ARG A 240 -41.37 -25.81 59.26
CA ARG A 240 -42.47 -25.62 60.21
C ARG A 240 -42.94 -24.18 60.15
#